data_AF-A0A1G7XE62-F1
#
_entry.id   AF-A0A1G7XE62-F1
#
_cell.length_a   1.000
_cell.length_b   1.000
_cell.length_c   1.000
_cell.angle_alpha   90.00
_cell.angle_beta   90.00
_cell.angle_gamma   90.00
#
_symmetry.space_group_name_H-M   'P 1'
#
loop_
_entity.id
_entity.type
_entity.pdbx_description
1 polymer ?
#
loop_
_entity_poly.entity_id
_entity_poly.type
_entity_poly.pdbx_seq_one_letter_code
_entity_poly.pdbx_strand_id
1 'polypeptide(L)'
;MRIVGSVSLVLAGVVLGLFGVLMLGATGIHWEGGLVVPQLSDSDDTERAIGIGMGIAGLGGWAVLATAGGFVGLRGPRPSRARSVSVWVALALSVAILVGAMTFVLLVNDR
;
A
#
# COMPACT_ATOMS: atom_id res chain seq x y z
N MET A 1 15.18 3.61 20.13
CA MET A 1 14.39 2.38 19.82
C MET A 1 13.01 2.66 19.20
N ARG A 2 12.17 3.55 19.75
CA ARG A 2 10.80 3.78 19.22
C ARG A 2 10.72 4.33 17.79
N ILE A 3 11.63 5.24 17.41
CA ILE A 3 11.69 5.79 16.04
C ILE A 3 12.08 4.69 15.06
N VAL A 4 13.09 3.88 15.40
CA VAL A 4 13.52 2.74 14.58
C VAL A 4 12.36 1.77 14.38
N GLY A 5 11.64 1.39 15.44
CA GLY A 5 10.47 0.52 15.33
C GLY A 5 9.35 1.10 14.48
N SER A 6 9.07 2.40 14.62
CA SER A 6 8.08 3.11 13.79
C SER A 6 8.47 3.11 12.31
N VAL A 7 9.72 3.44 12.00
CA VAL A 7 10.24 3.46 10.62
C VAL A 7 10.25 2.04 10.02
N SER A 8 10.66 1.04 10.80
CA SER A 8 10.63 -0.37 10.37
C SER A 8 9.22 -0.85 10.03
N LEU A 9 8.22 -0.48 10.84
CA LEU A 9 6.81 -0.81 10.55
C LEU A 9 6.33 -0.14 9.26
N VAL A 10 6.66 1.14 9.05
CA VAL A 10 6.30 1.85 7.82
C VAL A 10 6.98 1.20 6.61
N LEU A 11 8.27 0.86 6.69
CA LEU A 11 8.99 0.18 5.61
C LEU A 11 8.40 -1.20 5.28
N ALA A 12 8.11 -2.02 6.30
CA ALA A 12 7.44 -3.30 6.10
C ALA A 12 6.06 -3.12 5.46
N GLY A 13 5.34 -2.08 5.88
CA GLY A 13 4.09 -1.67 5.25
C GLY A 13 4.27 -1.34 3.77
N VAL A 14 5.26 -0.53 3.40
CA VAL A 14 5.53 -0.17 2.00
C VAL A 14 5.77 -1.41 1.15
N VAL A 15 6.53 -2.39 1.65
CA VAL A 15 6.79 -3.64 0.93
C VAL A 15 5.49 -4.42 0.68
N LEU A 16 4.65 -4.58 1.70
CA LEU A 16 3.34 -5.24 1.55
C LEU A 16 2.40 -4.49 0.61
N GLY A 17 2.39 -3.16 0.70
CA GLY A 17 1.57 -2.32 -0.16
C GLY A 17 2.01 -2.42 -1.62
N LEU A 18 3.32 -2.37 -1.90
CA LEU A 18 3.86 -2.50 -3.26
C LEU A 18 3.56 -3.89 -3.83
N PHE A 19 3.72 -4.94 -3.02
CA PHE A 19 3.30 -6.29 -3.40
C PHE A 19 1.81 -6.34 -3.74
N GLY A 20 0.96 -5.71 -2.93
CA GLY A 20 -0.47 -5.62 -3.20
C GLY A 20 -0.80 -4.88 -4.50
N VAL A 21 -0.15 -3.73 -4.75
CA VAL A 21 -0.31 -2.96 -5.99
C VAL A 21 0.10 -3.78 -7.21
N LEU A 22 1.22 -4.50 -7.14
CA LEU A 22 1.67 -5.37 -8.23
C LEU A 22 0.68 -6.51 -8.50
N MET A 23 0.13 -7.14 -7.45
CA MET A 23 -0.87 -8.19 -7.60
C MET A 23 -2.17 -7.67 -8.23
N LEU A 24 -2.62 -6.47 -7.84
CA LEU A 24 -3.74 -5.80 -8.51
C LEU A 24 -3.42 -5.50 -9.98
N GLY A 25 -2.20 -5.04 -10.27
CA GLY A 25 -1.75 -4.81 -11.63
C GLY A 25 -1.76 -6.06 -12.50
N ALA A 26 -1.26 -7.17 -11.97
CA ALA A 26 -1.25 -8.47 -12.66
C ALA A 26 -2.66 -8.96 -13.01
N THR A 27 -3.69 -8.51 -12.29
CA THR A 27 -5.08 -8.87 -12.61
C THR A 27 -5.66 -8.08 -13.79
N GLY A 28 -4.92 -7.13 -14.36
CA GLY A 28 -5.36 -6.33 -15.51
C GLY A 28 -6.39 -5.25 -15.17
N ILE A 29 -6.39 -4.79 -13.92
CA ILE A 29 -7.21 -3.64 -13.49
C ILE A 29 -6.70 -2.39 -14.20
N HIS A 30 -7.62 -1.63 -14.77
CA HIS A 30 -7.35 -0.44 -15.56
C HIS A 30 -8.41 0.65 -15.25
N TRP A 31 -8.21 1.87 -15.76
CA TRP A 31 -9.01 3.03 -15.38
C TRP A 31 -9.77 3.62 -16.57
N GLU A 32 -11.06 3.30 -16.68
CA GLU A 32 -11.93 3.79 -17.77
C GLU A 32 -13.11 4.59 -17.20
N GLY A 33 -12.82 5.80 -16.67
CA GLY A 33 -13.82 6.62 -15.96
C GLY A 33 -14.24 6.05 -14.59
N GLY A 34 -13.61 4.96 -14.17
CA GLY A 34 -13.79 4.25 -12.91
C GLY A 34 -12.86 3.03 -12.86
N LEU A 35 -12.81 2.35 -11.72
CA LEU A 35 -12.01 1.12 -11.59
C LEU A 35 -12.71 -0.02 -12.33
N VAL A 36 -12.14 -0.48 -13.44
CA VAL A 36 -12.71 -1.58 -14.24
C VAL A 36 -11.92 -2.85 -13.98
N VAL A 37 -12.63 -3.91 -13.61
CA VAL A 37 -12.11 -5.28 -13.53
C VAL A 37 -12.62 -6.03 -14.76
N PRO A 38 -11.75 -6.54 -15.66
CA PRO A 38 -12.22 -7.22 -16.87
C PRO A 38 -13.02 -8.48 -16.51
N GLN A 39 -14.06 -8.79 -17.28
CA GLN A 39 -15.00 -9.89 -16.97
C GLN A 39 -14.27 -11.23 -16.81
N LEU A 40 -14.70 -11.97 -15.79
CA LEU A 40 -14.26 -13.32 -15.47
C LEU A 40 -14.68 -14.29 -16.60
N SER A 41 -13.73 -15.07 -17.11
CA SER A 41 -13.95 -16.13 -18.09
C SER A 41 -13.42 -17.43 -17.47
N ASP A 42 -14.26 -18.47 -17.46
CA ASP A 42 -14.23 -19.64 -16.56
C ASP A 42 -12.87 -20.35 -16.34
N SER A 43 -11.86 -20.19 -17.19
CA SER A 43 -10.55 -20.84 -17.05
C SER A 43 -9.48 -20.03 -16.29
N ASP A 44 -9.55 -18.69 -16.27
CA ASP A 44 -8.54 -17.80 -15.64
C ASP A 44 -9.03 -17.16 -14.32
N ASP A 45 -10.23 -17.53 -13.89
CA ASP A 45 -10.97 -16.86 -12.82
C ASP A 45 -10.38 -17.06 -11.43
N THR A 46 -9.80 -18.23 -11.18
CA THR A 46 -9.25 -18.53 -9.86
C THR A 46 -7.94 -17.78 -9.62
N GLU A 47 -7.05 -17.73 -10.61
CA GLU A 47 -5.77 -17.02 -10.49
C GLU A 47 -5.96 -15.51 -10.34
N ARG A 48 -6.88 -14.92 -11.12
CA ARG A 48 -7.24 -13.50 -10.97
C ARG A 48 -7.92 -13.19 -9.66
N ALA A 49 -8.88 -14.00 -9.21
CA ALA A 49 -9.53 -13.79 -7.92
C ALA A 49 -8.52 -13.86 -6.77
N ILE A 50 -7.54 -14.79 -6.84
CA ILE A 50 -6.43 -14.88 -5.90
C ILE A 50 -5.56 -13.62 -5.98
N GLY A 51 -5.21 -13.16 -7.17
CA GLY A 51 -4.42 -11.93 -7.37
C GLY A 51 -5.12 -10.69 -6.78
N ILE A 52 -6.42 -10.54 -6.98
CA ILE A 52 -7.22 -9.45 -6.37
C ILE A 52 -7.21 -9.59 -4.84
N GLY A 53 -7.45 -10.79 -4.33
CA GLY A 53 -7.43 -11.07 -2.89
C GLY A 53 -6.08 -10.74 -2.24
N MET A 54 -4.97 -11.18 -2.86
CA MET A 54 -3.61 -10.86 -2.43
C MET A 54 -3.32 -9.36 -2.53
N GLY A 55 -3.84 -8.70 -3.57
CA GLY A 55 -3.78 -7.27 -3.77
C GLY A 55 -4.40 -6.47 -2.63
N ILE A 56 -5.66 -6.79 -2.31
CA ILE A 56 -6.41 -6.19 -1.21
C ILE A 56 -5.75 -6.50 0.13
N ALA A 57 -5.33 -7.74 0.37
CA ALA A 57 -4.65 -8.13 1.60
C ALA A 57 -3.32 -7.39 1.79
N GLY A 58 -2.54 -7.20 0.72
CA GLY A 58 -1.29 -6.43 0.74
C GLY A 58 -1.51 -4.96 1.09
N LEU A 59 -2.52 -4.32 0.48
CA LEU A 59 -2.91 -2.94 0.82
C LEU A 59 -3.47 -2.82 2.25
N GLY A 60 -4.27 -3.80 2.69
CA GLY A 60 -4.75 -3.87 4.06
C GLY A 60 -3.60 -4.00 5.07
N GLY A 61 -2.63 -4.87 4.77
CA GLY A 61 -1.41 -5.04 5.57
C GLY A 61 -0.59 -3.76 5.65
N TRP A 62 -0.43 -3.06 4.52
CA TRP A 62 0.18 -1.72 4.52
C TRP A 62 -0.55 -0.75 5.44
N ALA A 63 -1.88 -0.64 5.35
CA ALA A 63 -2.67 0.29 6.15
C ALA A 63 -2.53 0.01 7.65
N VAL A 64 -2.55 -1.27 8.05
CA VAL A 64 -2.35 -1.69 9.44
C VAL A 64 -0.94 -1.34 9.92
N LEU A 65 0.08 -1.60 9.12
CA LEU A 65 1.47 -1.32 9.51
C LEU A 65 1.79 0.19 9.53
N ALA A 66 1.24 0.97 8.60
CA ALA A 66 1.36 2.42 8.58
C ALA A 66 0.71 3.04 9.83
N THR A 67 -0.51 2.61 10.18
CA THR A 67 -1.20 3.09 11.38
C THR A 67 -0.48 2.67 12.67
N ALA A 68 0.00 1.42 12.75
CA ALA A 68 0.82 0.94 13.86
C ALA A 68 2.14 1.72 13.97
N GLY A 69 2.81 1.99 12.85
CA GLY A 69 4.02 2.80 12.76
C GLY A 69 3.80 4.22 13.26
N GLY A 70 2.70 4.85 12.84
CA GLY A 70 2.27 6.17 13.34
C GLY A 70 1.99 6.17 14.85
N PHE A 71 1.25 5.19 15.34
CA PHE A 71 0.92 5.06 16.76
C PHE A 71 2.19 4.86 17.62
N VAL A 72 3.05 3.90 17.26
CA VAL A 72 4.33 3.66 17.95
C VAL A 72 5.23 4.90 17.87
N GLY A 73 5.24 5.57 16.71
CA GLY A 73 6.01 6.76 16.43
C GLY A 73 5.60 7.97 17.27
N LEU A 74 4.30 8.14 17.55
CA LEU A 74 3.76 9.32 18.26
C LEU A 74 3.47 9.06 19.75
N ARG A 75 3.47 7.80 20.21
CA ARG A 75 3.19 7.44 21.61
C ARG A 75 4.23 8.00 22.59
N GLY A 76 3.73 8.67 23.64
CA GLY A 76 4.48 9.16 24.80
C GLY A 76 4.02 10.54 25.29
N PRO A 77 4.36 10.95 26.52
CA PRO A 77 4.05 12.30 27.02
C PRO A 77 4.94 13.30 26.27
N ARG A 78 4.33 14.07 25.35
CA ARG A 78 4.96 15.08 24.48
C ARG A 78 6.03 14.53 23.52
N PRO A 79 5.65 14.01 22.33
CA PRO A 79 6.60 13.76 21.26
C PRO A 79 7.30 15.07 20.87
N SER A 80 8.64 15.06 20.76
CA SER A 80 9.38 16.22 20.25
C SER A 80 8.94 16.55 18.83
N ARG A 81 9.00 17.83 18.43
CA ARG A 81 8.65 18.26 17.06
C ARG A 81 9.40 17.44 16.00
N ALA A 82 10.70 17.22 16.20
CA ALA A 82 11.52 16.42 15.28
C ALA A 82 11.03 14.97 15.12
N ARG A 83 10.59 14.33 16.22
CA ARG A 83 10.03 12.97 16.18
C ARG A 83 8.68 12.92 15.49
N SER A 84 7.82 13.92 15.72
CA SER A 84 6.53 14.00 15.03
C SER A 84 6.74 14.19 13.53
N VAL A 85 7.61 15.12 13.14
CA VAL A 85 7.94 15.40 11.73
C VAL A 85 8.49 14.16 11.04
N SER A 86 9.42 13.42 11.65
CA SER A 86 9.99 12.24 10.99
C SER A 86 8.97 11.13 10.74
N VAL A 87 8.05 10.91 11.68
CA VAL A 87 6.96 9.93 11.53
C VAL A 87 6.00 10.37 10.42
N TRP A 88 5.59 11.64 10.42
CA TRP A 88 4.70 12.17 9.38
C TRP A 88 5.33 12.15 7.99
N VAL A 89 6.62 12.49 7.89
CA VAL A 89 7.38 12.41 6.63
C VAL A 89 7.45 10.96 6.14
N ALA A 90 7.73 10.00 7.03
CA ALA A 90 7.77 8.59 6.66
C ALA A 90 6.40 8.08 6.16
N LEU A 91 5.31 8.46 6.84
CA LEU A 91 3.95 8.10 6.43
C LEU A 91 3.55 8.75 5.11
N ALA A 92 3.86 10.05 4.94
CA ALA A 92 3.58 10.77 3.69
C ALA A 92 4.34 10.15 2.51
N LEU A 93 5.61 9.79 2.71
CA LEU A 93 6.42 9.11 1.70
C LEU A 93 5.84 7.73 1.35
N SER A 94 5.40 6.98 2.37
CA SER A 94 4.76 5.68 2.18
C SER A 94 3.50 5.77 1.30
N VAL A 95 2.65 6.76 1.57
CA VAL A 95 1.45 7.05 0.74
C VAL A 95 1.87 7.45 -0.67
N ALA A 96 2.81 8.39 -0.81
CA ALA A 96 3.25 8.88 -2.12
C ALA A 96 3.81 7.76 -3.00
N ILE A 97 4.59 6.84 -2.43
CA ILE A 97 5.12 5.66 -3.14
C ILE A 97 3.99 4.79 -3.66
N LEU A 98 2.98 4.48 -2.82
CA LEU A 98 1.90 3.59 -3.21
C LEU A 98 0.94 4.21 -4.21
N VAL A 99 0.62 5.48 -4.05
CA VAL A 99 -0.18 6.22 -5.03
C VAL A 99 0.56 6.25 -6.36
N GLY A 100 1.84 6.59 -6.37
CA GLY A 100 2.66 6.59 -7.60
C GLY A 100 2.74 5.22 -8.26
N ALA A 101 2.96 4.16 -7.49
CA ALA A 101 2.97 2.79 -8.00
C ALA A 101 1.60 2.37 -8.57
N MET A 102 0.52 2.71 -7.88
CA MET A 102 -0.84 2.42 -8.34
C MET A 102 -1.15 3.16 -9.64
N THR A 103 -0.83 4.46 -9.72
CA THR A 103 -1.00 5.25 -10.95
C THR A 103 -0.20 4.66 -12.10
N PHE A 104 1.05 4.24 -11.85
CA PHE A 104 1.88 3.59 -12.86
C PHE A 104 1.26 2.29 -13.38
N VAL A 105 0.79 1.43 -12.47
CA VAL A 105 0.13 0.17 -12.83
C VAL A 105 -1.11 0.41 -13.67
N LEU A 106 -1.97 1.35 -13.28
CA LEU A 106 -3.18 1.69 -14.03
C LEU A 106 -2.84 2.19 -15.45
N LEU A 107 -1.87 3.11 -15.56
CA LEU A 107 -1.42 3.64 -16.86
C LEU A 107 -0.81 2.59 -17.77
N VAL A 108 -0.16 1.57 -17.21
CA VAL A 108 0.42 0.46 -18.00
C VAL A 108 -0.69 -0.46 -18.50
N ASN A 109 -1.71 -0.73 -17.68
CA ASN A 109 -2.82 -1.61 -18.03
C ASN A 109 -3.86 -0.95 -18.95
N ASP A 110 -3.87 0.38 -19.07
CA ASP A 110 -4.70 1.12 -20.04
C ASP A 110 -4.18 1.03 -21.51
N ARG A 111 -2.99 0.46 -21.74
CA ARG A 111 -2.36 0.35 -23.06
C ARG A 111 -2.54 -1.03 -23.68
#